data_AF-A0A6I3FR91-F1
#
_entry.id   AF-A0A6I3FR91-F1
#
_cell.length_a   1.000
_cell.length_b   1.000
_cell.length_c   1.000
_cell.angle_alpha   90.00
_cell.angle_beta   90.00
_cell.angle_gamma   90.00
#
_symmetry.space_group_name_H-M   'P 1'
#
loop_
_entity.id
_entity.type
_entity.pdbx_description
1 polymer ?
#
loop_
_entity_poly.entity_id
_entity_poly.type
_entity_poly.pdbx_seq_one_letter_code
_entity_poly.pdbx_strand_id
1 'polypeptide(L)' 'MIDEALEHLVKGIVDNPEEVVISEKDHRRGTTLEVRVHPEDIGKVIGRNGRTAKA' A
#
# COMPACT_ATOMS: atom_id res chain seq x y z
N MET A 1 9.20 -6.33 10.26
CA MET A 1 9.10 -4.86 10.23
C MET A 1 7.76 -4.52 9.56
N ILE A 2 7.11 -3.39 9.82
CA ILE A 2 5.69 -3.18 9.39
C ILE A 2 5.59 -2.97 7.87
N ASP A 3 6.59 -2.33 7.28
CA ASP A 3 6.84 -2.17 5.85
C ASP A 3 6.85 -3.50 5.09
N GLU A 4 7.60 -4.51 5.55
CA GLU A 4 7.68 -5.82 4.89
C GLU A 4 6.33 -6.54 4.86
N ALA A 5 5.58 -6.45 5.96
CA ALA A 5 4.26 -7.06 6.06
C ALA A 5 3.26 -6.36 5.13
N LEU A 6 3.34 -5.03 5.04
CA LEU A 6 2.51 -4.24 4.12
C LEU A 6 2.87 -4.53 2.66
N GLU A 7 4.15 -4.67 2.34
CA GLU A 7 4.63 -4.99 0.99
C GLU A 7 4.10 -6.35 0.55
N HIS A 8 4.22 -7.36 1.41
CA HIS A 8 3.72 -8.70 1.12
C HIS A 8 2.20 -8.71 0.91
N LEU A 9 1.45 -7.97 1.73
CA LEU A 9 0.00 -7.86 1.59
C LEU A 9 -0.39 -7.21 0.26
N VAL A 10 0.20 -6.06 -0.06
CA VAL A 10 -0.15 -5.29 -1.26
C VAL A 10 0.23 -6.06 -2.52
N LYS A 11 1.40 -6.71 -2.55
CA LYS A 11 1.82 -7.58 -3.68
C LYS A 11 0.85 -8.73 -3.93
N GLY A 12 0.14 -9.22 -2.91
CA GLY A 12 -0.90 -10.25 -3.08
C GLY A 12 -2.25 -9.74 -3.60
N ILE A 13 -2.48 -8.42 -3.64
CA ILE A 13 -3.76 -7.80 -4.03
C ILE A 13 -3.74 -7.29 -5.48
N VAL A 14 -2.56 -6.92 -5.99
CA VAL A 14 -2.37 -6.22 -7.27
C VAL A 14 -1.97 -7.17 -8.40
N ASP A 15 -2.19 -6.76 -9.66
CA ASP A 15 -1.73 -7.56 -10.82
C ASP A 15 -0.27 -7.27 -11.18
N ASN A 16 0.27 -6.09 -10.82
CA ASN A 16 1.65 -5.67 -11.10
C ASN A 16 2.46 -5.58 -9.79
N PRO A 17 2.82 -6.72 -9.15
CA PRO A 17 3.48 -6.74 -7.84
C PRO A 17 4.89 -6.14 -7.85
N GLU A 18 5.58 -6.16 -8.99
CA GLU A 18 6.90 -5.55 -9.20
C GLU A 18 6.88 -4.01 -9.15
N GLU A 19 5.71 -3.40 -9.36
CA GLU A 19 5.53 -1.94 -9.30
C GLU A 19 5.10 -1.44 -7.91
N VAL A 20 5.05 -2.33 -6.91
CA VAL A 20 4.77 -1.97 -5.53
C VAL A 20 6.01 -1.35 -4.90
N VAL A 21 5.91 -0.08 -4.50
CA VAL A 21 6.96 0.64 -3.78
C VAL A 21 6.40 1.17 -2.47
N ILE A 22 7.07 0.84 -1.36
CA ILE A 22 6.77 1.37 -0.03
C ILE A 22 7.87 2.33 0.39
N SER A 23 7.47 3.48 0.92
CA SER A 23 8.39 4.45 1.50
C SER A 23 7.89 4.91 2.86
N GLU A 24 8.82 5.11 3.78
CA GLU A 24 8.51 5.63 5.11
C GLU A 24 8.79 7.13 5.17
N LYS A 25 7.90 7.86 5.83
CA LYS A 25 8.10 9.26 6.18
C LYS A 25 7.91 9.44 7.67
N ASP A 26 8.99 9.78 8.35
CA ASP A 26 8.96 10.14 9.75
C ASP A 26 8.43 11.57 9.94
N HIS A 27 7.48 11.69 10.85
CA HIS A 27 6.91 12.96 11.28
C HIS A 27 6.96 13.06 12.81
N ARG A 28 6.79 14.28 13.32
CA ARG A 28 6.79 14.56 14.77
C ARG A 28 5.74 13.76 15.56
N ARG A 29 4.71 13.23 14.89
CA ARG A 29 3.61 12.47 15.49
C ARG A 29 3.63 10.97 15.16
N GLY A 30 4.69 10.49 14.52
CA GLY A 30 4.84 9.09 14.11
C GLY A 30 5.26 8.95 12.64
N THR A 31 5.30 7.71 12.17
CA THR A 31 5.75 7.34 10.84
C THR A 31 4.54 7.11 9.91
N THR A 32 4.60 7.66 8.71
CA THR A 32 3.63 7.41 7.63
C THR A 32 4.25 6.47 6.62
N LEU A 33 3.53 5.40 6.25
CA LEU A 33 3.91 4.51 5.17
C LEU A 33 3.16 4.92 3.90
N GLU A 34 3.89 5.32 2.87
CA GLU A 34 3.36 5.65 1.55
C GLU A 34 3.52 4.42 0.64
N VAL A 35 2.40 3.95 0.08
CA VAL A 35 2.37 2.85 -0.89
C VAL A 35 2.08 3.42 -2.27
N ARG A 36 2.95 3.10 -3.24
CA ARG A 36 2.74 3.36 -4.66
C ARG A 36 2.55 2.05 -5.39
N VAL A 37 1.57 2.03 -6.28
CA VAL A 37 1.22 0.88 -7.14
C VAL A 37 0.93 1.37 -8.54
N HIS A 38 0.89 0.44 -9.50
CA HIS A 38 0.46 0.73 -10.87
C HIS A 38 -0.95 1.37 -10.88
N PRO A 39 -1.23 2.37 -11.74
CA PRO A 39 -2.52 3.08 -11.75
C PRO A 39 -3.76 2.18 -11.86
N GLU A 40 -3.65 1.07 -12.59
CA GLU A 40 -4.75 0.10 -12.76
C GLU A 40 -5.05 -0.71 -11.49
N ASP A 41 -4.09 -0.79 -10.57
CA ASP A 41 -4.21 -1.54 -9.32
C ASP A 41 -4.73 -0.69 -8.15
N ILE A 42 -4.77 0.64 -8.29
CA ILE A 42 -5.27 1.56 -7.26
C ILE A 42 -6.66 1.15 -6.76
N GLY A 43 -7.56 0.77 -7.68
CA GLY A 43 -8.92 0.36 -7.34
C GLY A 43 -8.98 -0.91 -6.48
N LYS A 44 -8.00 -1.82 -6.64
CA LYS A 44 -7.92 -3.07 -5.87
C LYS A 44 -7.42 -2.82 -4.45
N VAL A 45 -6.47 -1.89 -4.30
CA VAL A 45 -5.94 -1.49 -2.99
C VAL A 45 -6.96 -0.65 -2.20
N ILE A 46 -7.69 0.24 -2.87
CA ILE A 46 -8.69 1.11 -2.20
C ILE A 46 -10.01 0.36 -1.95
N GLY A 47 -10.41 -0.59 -2.80
CA GLY A 47 -11.67 -1.32 -2.68
C GLY A 47 -12.92 -0.52 -3.09
N ARG A 48 -14.07 -1.22 -3.17
CA ARG A 48 -15.30 -0.78 -3.88
C ARG A 48 -16.06 0.43 -3.30
N ASN A 49 -15.65 1.00 -2.16
CA ASN A 49 -16.34 2.12 -1.52
C ASN A 49 -15.44 3.34 -1.23
N GLY A 50 -14.22 3.38 -1.80
CA GLY A 50 -13.26 4.44 -1.48
C GLY A 50 -12.79 4.44 -0.01
N ARG A 51 -13.23 3.45 0.79
CA ARG A 51 -12.76 3.26 2.16
C ARG A 51 -11.40 2.61 2.03
N THR A 52 -10.34 3.29 2.46
CA THR A 52 -9.02 2.68 2.71
C THR A 52 -9.20 1.25 3.18
N ALA A 53 -8.55 0.28 2.51
CA ALA A 53 -8.64 -1.13 2.87
C ALA A 53 -8.52 -1.27 4.40
N LYS A 54 -9.61 -1.72 5.03
CA LYS A 54 -9.62 -2.01 6.46
C LYS A 54 -9.44 -3.51 6.59
N ALA A 55 -8.31 -3.91 7.15
CA ALA A 55 -8.11 -5.24 7.70
C ALA A 55 -8.61 -5.26 9.16
#